data_AF-A0A519GWA7-F1
#
_entry.id   AF-A0A519GWA7-F1
#
_cell.length_a   1.000
_cell.length_b   1.000
_cell.length_c   1.000
_cell.angle_alpha   90.00
_cell.angle_beta   90.00
_cell.angle_gamma   90.00
#
_symmetry.space_group_name_H-M   'P 1'
#
loop_
_entity.id
_entity.type
_entity.pdbx_description
1 polymer ?
#
loop_
_entity_poly.entity_id
_entity_poly.type
_entity_poly.pdbx_seq_one_letter_code
_entity_poly.pdbx_strand_id
1 'polypeptide(L)'
;MAHLPAARAPRQPRARGLHTNLPRLLPITQACALLLLGSQVAQAQETTPQQLDTVVVTGIRKGVEDAIATKRNNSSIVEAISAEDIGKLPDVTVAESLGRVSGVAVQRSKVNGKAAGVSVRGMAPSFNGALLNGREQASTSDARSPEFDLFPAELLSSVLIYKTPDARLVGQGLASTIDMRTIRPLDHGKRTLTPAALPLTLLRCTATPLTRPRDSATVK
;
A
#
# COMPACT_ATOMS: atom_id res chain seq x y z
N MET A 1 -53.16 -44.53 -37.30
CA MET A 1 -51.69 -44.72 -37.19
C MET A 1 -51.11 -43.33 -36.94
N ALA A 2 -50.57 -42.96 -35.79
CA ALA A 2 -49.78 -43.69 -34.81
C ALA A 2 -50.27 -43.48 -33.36
N HIS A 3 -49.96 -44.48 -32.55
CA HIS A 3 -50.27 -44.64 -31.13
C HIS A 3 -49.53 -43.62 -30.22
N LEU A 4 -50.22 -43.14 -29.18
CA LEU A 4 -49.59 -42.67 -27.93
C LEU A 4 -48.93 -43.85 -27.18
N PRO A 5 -47.95 -43.57 -26.29
CA PRO A 5 -48.24 -43.94 -24.90
C PRO A 5 -47.69 -42.98 -23.82
N ALA A 6 -48.61 -42.64 -22.91
CA ALA A 6 -48.56 -42.61 -21.45
C ALA A 6 -47.23 -42.41 -20.69
N ALA A 7 -47.27 -41.40 -19.82
CA ALA A 7 -46.33 -41.10 -18.74
C ALA A 7 -46.09 -42.27 -17.78
N ARG A 8 -44.83 -42.47 -17.37
CA ARG A 8 -44.37 -43.54 -16.49
C ARG A 8 -44.14 -43.00 -15.08
N ALA A 9 -44.93 -43.49 -14.12
CA ALA A 9 -44.81 -43.20 -12.69
C ALA A 9 -43.50 -43.78 -12.07
N PRO A 10 -42.98 -43.17 -10.99
CA PRO A 10 -41.77 -43.64 -10.32
C PRO A 10 -42.01 -44.96 -9.55
N ARG A 11 -41.13 -45.94 -9.77
CA ARG A 11 -41.13 -47.22 -9.05
C ARG A 11 -40.39 -47.07 -7.71
N GLN A 12 -41.09 -47.32 -6.61
CA GLN A 12 -40.48 -47.43 -5.28
C GLN A 12 -39.62 -48.72 -5.19
N PRO A 13 -38.41 -48.67 -4.61
CA PRO A 13 -37.62 -49.87 -4.37
C PRO A 13 -38.18 -50.69 -3.20
N ARG A 14 -38.54 -51.95 -3.48
CA ARG A 14 -38.95 -52.95 -2.49
C ARG A 14 -37.79 -53.27 -1.55
N ALA A 15 -38.03 -53.13 -0.24
CA ALA A 15 -37.15 -53.63 0.81
C ALA A 15 -37.00 -55.16 0.68
N ARG A 16 -35.77 -55.62 0.41
CA ARG A 16 -35.38 -57.03 0.55
C ARG A 16 -34.82 -57.23 1.96
N GLY A 17 -35.45 -58.11 2.73
CA GLY A 17 -35.01 -58.48 4.07
C GLY A 17 -33.59 -59.06 4.04
N LEU A 18 -32.72 -58.54 4.89
CA LEU A 18 -31.42 -59.13 5.19
C LEU A 18 -31.64 -60.35 6.08
N HIS A 19 -31.28 -61.53 5.58
CA HIS A 19 -31.11 -62.72 6.39
C HIS A 19 -29.89 -62.54 7.30
N THR A 20 -30.12 -62.37 8.60
CA THR A 20 -29.09 -62.34 9.64
C THR A 20 -28.63 -63.76 9.95
N ASN A 21 -27.53 -64.18 9.35
CA ASN A 21 -26.76 -65.33 9.82
C ASN A 21 -25.79 -64.86 10.90
N LEU A 22 -26.06 -65.20 12.17
CA LEU A 22 -25.12 -65.01 13.29
C LEU A 22 -24.01 -66.08 13.23
N PRO A 23 -22.73 -65.72 13.11
CA PRO A 23 -21.64 -66.65 13.41
C PRO A 23 -21.41 -66.73 14.93
N ARG A 24 -21.35 -67.94 15.46
CA ARG A 24 -20.91 -68.23 16.84
C ARG A 24 -19.47 -67.75 17.02
N LEU A 25 -19.28 -66.67 17.77
CA LEU A 25 -17.97 -66.09 18.07
C LEU A 25 -17.36 -66.73 19.32
N LEU A 26 -16.12 -67.21 19.17
CA LEU A 26 -15.25 -67.75 20.22
C LEU A 26 -14.77 -66.61 21.16
N PRO A 27 -14.55 -66.87 22.46
CA PRO A 27 -14.32 -65.85 23.50
C PRO A 27 -13.07 -64.97 23.28
N ILE A 28 -12.19 -65.35 22.35
CA ILE A 28 -10.93 -64.65 22.05
C ILE A 28 -11.18 -63.37 21.23
N THR A 29 -12.27 -63.29 20.44
CA THR A 29 -12.57 -62.10 19.63
C THR A 29 -13.19 -60.94 20.43
N GLN A 30 -13.81 -61.21 21.58
CA GLN A 30 -14.34 -60.16 22.46
C GLN A 30 -13.25 -59.40 23.23
N ALA A 31 -12.12 -60.05 23.55
CA ALA A 31 -11.01 -59.42 24.24
C ALA A 31 -10.28 -58.37 23.38
N CYS A 32 -10.15 -58.60 22.06
CA CYS A 32 -9.59 -57.61 21.14
C CYS A 32 -10.52 -56.41 20.91
N ALA A 33 -11.85 -56.61 20.98
CA ALA A 33 -12.81 -55.53 20.79
C ALA A 33 -12.83 -54.55 21.99
N LEU A 34 -12.60 -55.01 23.22
CA LEU A 34 -12.50 -54.13 24.38
C LEU A 34 -11.21 -53.30 24.41
N LEU A 35 -10.10 -53.80 23.86
CA LEU A 35 -8.83 -53.05 23.79
C LEU A 35 -8.83 -51.94 22.73
N LEU A 36 -9.69 -52.04 21.70
CA LEU A 36 -9.84 -51.02 20.65
C LEU A 36 -10.80 -49.88 21.03
N LEU A 37 -11.57 -50.01 22.12
CA LEU A 37 -12.44 -48.94 22.65
C LEU A 37 -11.70 -47.96 23.58
N GLY A 38 -10.45 -48.25 23.95
CA GLY A 38 -9.61 -47.39 24.80
C GLY A 38 -8.72 -46.39 24.05
N SER A 39 -8.70 -46.43 22.72
CA SER A 39 -8.02 -45.43 21.90
C SER A 39 -8.83 -44.15 21.92
N GLN A 40 -8.46 -43.21 22.79
CA GLN A 40 -8.98 -41.84 22.74
C GLN A 40 -8.79 -41.30 21.33
N VAL A 41 -9.92 -41.11 20.63
CA VAL A 41 -9.97 -40.34 19.40
C VAL A 41 -9.62 -38.91 19.79
N ALA A 42 -8.37 -38.52 19.53
CA ALA A 42 -7.97 -37.13 19.56
C ALA A 42 -8.88 -36.38 18.58
N GLN A 43 -9.90 -35.70 19.12
CA GLN A 43 -10.66 -34.71 18.39
C GLN A 43 -9.65 -33.64 17.96
N ALA A 44 -9.33 -33.61 16.67
CA ALA A 44 -8.67 -32.46 16.09
C ALA A 44 -9.60 -31.27 16.30
N GLN A 45 -9.22 -30.37 17.20
CA GLN A 45 -9.88 -29.08 17.37
C GLN A 45 -9.76 -28.36 16.02
N GLU A 46 -10.83 -28.33 15.24
CA GLU A 46 -10.92 -27.45 14.07
C GLU A 46 -10.87 -26.01 14.59
N THR A 47 -9.67 -25.44 14.58
CA THR A 47 -9.45 -24.02 14.84
C THR A 47 -10.17 -23.25 13.74
N THR A 48 -11.39 -22.80 14.04
CA THR A 48 -12.09 -21.83 13.19
C THR A 48 -11.12 -20.66 12.97
N PRO A 49 -10.80 -20.28 11.72
CA PRO A 49 -9.88 -19.17 11.48
C PRO A 49 -10.52 -17.91 12.08
N GLN A 50 -9.99 -17.44 13.21
CA GLN A 50 -10.37 -16.16 13.78
C GLN A 50 -9.99 -15.09 12.75
N GLN A 51 -11.01 -14.49 12.16
CA GLN A 51 -10.84 -13.34 11.28
C GLN A 51 -10.21 -12.22 12.10
N LEU A 52 -8.92 -11.98 11.85
CA LEU A 52 -8.16 -10.94 12.52
C LEU A 52 -8.79 -9.58 12.23
N ASP A 53 -8.98 -8.77 13.28
CA ASP A 53 -9.42 -7.38 13.13
C ASP A 53 -8.40 -6.59 12.32
N THR A 54 -8.88 -5.87 11.31
CA THR A 54 -8.03 -5.01 10.48
C THR A 54 -7.70 -3.73 11.24
N VAL A 55 -6.45 -3.61 11.68
CA VAL A 55 -5.96 -2.39 12.34
C VAL A 55 -5.67 -1.31 11.30
N VAL A 56 -6.43 -0.23 11.31
CA VAL A 56 -6.19 0.94 10.45
C VAL A 56 -5.32 1.96 11.18
N VAL A 57 -4.07 2.08 10.74
CA VAL A 57 -3.15 3.09 11.26
C VAL A 57 -3.40 4.43 10.56
N THR A 58 -3.48 5.50 11.33
CA THR A 58 -3.74 6.86 10.82
C THR A 58 -2.72 7.88 11.35
N GLY A 59 -2.59 9.00 10.64
CA GLY A 59 -1.70 10.11 11.01
C GLY A 59 -0.22 9.75 10.92
N ILE A 60 0.56 10.24 11.89
CA ILE A 60 2.04 10.15 11.89
C ILE A 60 2.56 8.72 11.82
N ARG A 61 1.92 7.77 12.52
CA ARG A 61 2.37 6.37 12.50
C ARG A 61 2.26 5.78 11.10
N LYS A 62 1.20 6.12 10.38
CA LYS A 62 1.00 5.68 9.00
C LYS A 62 2.12 6.19 8.10
N GLY A 63 2.50 7.47 8.19
CA GLY A 63 3.58 8.04 7.39
C GLY A 63 4.93 7.34 7.59
N VAL A 64 5.25 6.96 8.84
CA VAL A 64 6.46 6.20 9.16
C VAL A 64 6.38 4.76 8.62
N GLU A 65 5.23 4.09 8.78
CA GLU A 65 5.01 2.75 8.24
C GLU A 65 5.08 2.73 6.71
N ASP A 66 4.51 3.73 6.03
CA ASP A 66 4.56 3.90 4.57
C ASP A 66 6.01 4.12 4.10
N ALA A 67 6.81 4.90 4.83
CA ALA A 67 8.22 5.09 4.54
C ALA A 67 9.02 3.78 4.71
N ILE A 68 8.75 3.01 5.78
CA ILE A 68 9.38 1.70 6.01
C ILE A 68 8.96 0.70 4.93
N ALA A 69 7.67 0.66 4.58
CA ALA A 69 7.14 -0.20 3.52
C ALA A 69 7.78 0.14 2.17
N THR A 70 7.94 1.43 1.86
CA THR A 70 8.62 1.88 0.63
C THR A 70 10.08 1.44 0.60
N LYS A 71 10.80 1.55 1.72
CA LYS A 71 12.19 1.06 1.84
C LYS A 71 12.27 -0.47 1.69
N ARG A 72 11.29 -1.22 2.22
CA ARG A 72 11.27 -2.69 2.21
C ARG A 72 10.84 -3.29 0.88
N ASN A 73 9.87 -2.67 0.20
CA ASN A 73 9.28 -3.19 -1.03
C ASN A 73 10.05 -2.77 -2.29
N ASN A 74 11.02 -1.87 -2.16
CA ASN A 74 11.86 -1.45 -3.28
C ASN A 74 12.99 -2.46 -3.51
N SER A 75 13.25 -2.77 -4.79
CA SER A 75 14.38 -3.62 -5.20
C SER A 75 15.74 -2.93 -5.07
N SER A 76 15.75 -1.60 -5.06
CA SER A 76 16.95 -0.76 -4.96
C SER A 76 17.10 -0.16 -3.56
N ILE A 77 18.33 0.20 -3.18
CA ILE A 77 18.59 0.88 -1.90
C ILE A 77 18.04 2.30 -1.99
N VAL A 78 16.90 2.51 -1.34
CA VAL A 78 16.22 3.81 -1.29
C VAL A 78 16.08 4.33 0.13
N GLU A 79 16.14 5.65 0.27
CA GLU A 79 15.63 6.32 1.44
C GLU A 79 14.31 7.02 1.12
N ALA A 80 13.25 6.70 1.85
CA ALA A 80 12.01 7.48 1.86
C ALA A 80 11.96 8.38 3.10
N ILE A 81 11.65 9.66 2.87
CA ILE A 81 11.29 10.66 3.88
C ILE A 81 9.80 10.95 3.74
N SER A 82 9.06 10.83 4.85
CA SER A 82 7.62 11.10 4.92
C SER A 82 7.33 12.60 5.16
N ALA A 83 6.11 13.05 4.86
CA ALA A 83 5.66 14.42 5.12
C ALA A 83 5.79 14.77 6.60
N GLU A 84 5.51 13.80 7.48
CA GLU A 84 5.53 14.00 8.91
C GLU A 84 6.96 14.14 9.46
N ASP A 85 7.96 13.55 8.81
CA ASP A 85 9.36 13.69 9.26
C ASP A 85 9.99 15.03 8.83
N ILE A 86 9.44 15.64 7.77
CA ILE A 86 9.79 17.00 7.35
C ILE A 86 9.11 18.02 8.28
N GLY A 87 7.83 17.81 8.63
CA GLY A 87 7.04 18.76 9.44
C GLY A 87 7.20 18.68 10.96
N LYS A 88 7.82 17.61 11.51
CA LYS A 88 8.06 17.47 12.97
C LYS A 88 9.16 18.37 13.51
N LEU A 89 10.08 18.79 12.63
CA LEU A 89 11.25 19.58 13.00
C LEU A 89 11.18 20.91 12.25
N PRO A 90 11.74 21.99 12.83
CA PRO A 90 11.65 23.32 12.25
C PRO A 90 12.60 23.45 11.04
N ASP A 91 12.31 22.69 9.98
CA ASP A 91 13.02 22.75 8.72
C ASP A 91 12.41 23.81 7.83
N VAL A 92 13.25 24.74 7.42
CA VAL A 92 12.84 25.79 6.49
C VAL A 92 12.94 25.28 5.05
N THR A 93 13.96 24.46 4.75
CA THR A 93 14.23 23.92 3.42
C THR A 93 14.36 22.40 3.43
N VAL A 94 14.17 21.80 2.26
CA VAL A 94 14.30 20.36 2.05
C VAL A 94 15.74 19.89 2.28
N ALA A 95 16.72 20.75 1.98
CA ALA A 95 18.12 20.46 2.24
C ALA A 95 18.40 20.13 3.71
N GLU A 96 17.78 20.87 4.65
CA GLU A 96 17.93 20.59 6.08
C GLU A 96 17.34 19.24 6.48
N SER A 97 16.17 18.88 5.93
CA SER A 97 15.55 17.56 6.17
C SER A 97 16.41 16.43 5.66
N LEU A 98 17.02 16.59 4.48
CA LEU A 98 17.88 15.60 3.84
C LEU A 98 19.13 15.30 4.68
N GLY A 99 19.67 16.29 5.41
CA GLY A 99 20.81 16.10 6.30
C GLY A 99 20.56 15.17 7.49
N ARG A 100 19.31 14.77 7.75
CA ARG A 100 18.97 13.81 8.81
C ARG A 100 18.86 12.37 8.33
N VAL A 101 18.95 12.17 7.02
CA VAL A 101 18.89 10.85 6.41
C VAL A 101 20.24 10.15 6.48
N SER A 102 20.20 8.82 6.63
CA SER A 102 21.40 7.99 6.61
C SER A 102 22.20 8.15 5.31
N GLY A 103 23.51 8.36 5.44
CA GLY A 103 24.42 8.44 4.28
C GLY A 103 24.23 9.69 3.41
N VAL A 104 23.54 10.70 3.91
CA VAL A 104 23.39 12.03 3.30
C VAL A 104 24.08 13.05 4.20
N ALA A 105 24.89 13.90 3.60
CA ALA A 105 25.49 15.04 4.27
C ALA A 105 25.10 16.33 3.54
N VAL A 106 24.97 17.41 4.30
CA VAL A 106 24.58 18.71 3.75
C VAL A 106 25.78 19.63 3.70
N GLN A 107 25.97 20.28 2.57
CA GLN A 107 26.91 21.36 2.38
C GLN A 107 26.19 22.68 2.65
N ARG A 108 26.68 23.40 3.65
CA ARG A 108 26.13 24.71 4.02
C ARG A 108 26.79 25.80 3.20
N SER A 109 25.98 26.69 2.66
CA SER A 109 26.50 27.87 1.96
C SER A 109 27.22 28.77 2.96
N LYS A 110 28.44 29.18 2.63
CA LYS A 110 29.26 30.06 3.47
C LYS A 110 28.63 31.45 3.66
N VAL A 111 27.77 31.86 2.74
CA VAL A 111 27.16 33.20 2.72
C VAL A 111 25.92 33.25 3.63
N ASN A 112 25.06 32.23 3.55
CA ASN A 112 23.74 32.27 4.17
C ASN A 112 23.61 31.33 5.40
N GLY A 113 24.61 30.45 5.63
CA GLY A 113 24.58 29.42 6.67
C GLY A 113 23.55 28.30 6.45
N LYS A 114 22.70 28.42 5.42
CA LYS A 114 21.67 27.45 5.06
C LYS A 114 22.26 26.22 4.39
N ALA A 115 21.59 25.07 4.53
CA ALA A 115 21.91 23.89 3.75
C ALA A 115 21.48 24.14 2.29
N ALA A 116 22.41 24.03 1.34
CA ALA A 116 22.13 24.31 -0.08
C ALA A 116 22.48 23.09 -0.95
N GLY A 117 23.72 22.62 -0.84
CA GLY A 117 24.18 21.41 -1.50
C GLY A 117 23.95 20.16 -0.65
N VAL A 118 23.69 19.04 -1.31
CA VAL A 118 23.56 17.73 -0.66
C VAL A 118 24.60 16.79 -1.24
N SER A 119 25.42 16.17 -0.39
CA SER A 119 26.35 15.11 -0.75
C SER A 119 25.81 13.76 -0.28
N VAL A 120 25.92 12.73 -1.12
CA VAL A 120 25.40 11.39 -0.81
C VAL A 120 26.54 10.40 -0.87
N ARG A 121 26.72 9.60 0.19
CA ARG A 121 27.81 8.63 0.32
C ARG A 121 29.22 9.22 0.06
N GLY A 122 29.44 10.46 0.49
CA GLY A 122 30.71 11.17 0.32
C GLY A 122 30.97 11.72 -1.08
N MET A 123 30.05 11.53 -2.04
CA MET A 123 30.15 12.12 -3.38
C MET A 123 29.68 13.57 -3.39
N ALA A 124 30.33 14.39 -4.22
CA ALA A 124 30.00 15.80 -4.37
C ALA A 124 28.56 16.01 -4.90
N PRO A 125 27.89 17.13 -4.57
CA PRO A 125 26.53 17.43 -5.03
C PRO A 125 26.36 17.45 -6.55
N SER A 126 27.43 17.75 -7.30
CA SER A 126 27.43 17.74 -8.77
C SER A 126 27.14 16.37 -9.39
N PHE A 127 27.30 15.28 -8.63
CA PHE A 127 27.04 13.91 -9.09
C PHE A 127 25.65 13.40 -8.71
N ASN A 128 24.87 14.18 -7.98
CA ASN A 128 23.49 13.85 -7.67
C ASN A 128 22.57 14.30 -8.81
N GLY A 129 21.53 13.52 -9.11
CA GLY A 129 20.41 13.92 -9.94
C GLY A 129 19.25 14.37 -9.05
N ALA A 130 18.48 15.35 -9.49
CA ALA A 130 17.28 15.80 -8.78
C ALA A 130 16.06 15.76 -9.70
N LEU A 131 14.98 15.19 -9.18
CA LEU A 131 13.69 15.12 -9.82
C LEU A 131 12.66 15.82 -8.94
N LEU A 132 11.71 16.46 -9.57
CA LEU A 132 10.51 16.99 -8.93
C LEU A 132 9.32 16.31 -9.59
N ASN A 133 8.58 15.51 -8.82
CA ASN A 133 7.47 14.70 -9.29
C ASN A 133 7.86 13.82 -10.50
N GLY A 134 9.06 13.25 -10.49
CA GLY A 134 9.59 12.44 -11.60
C GLY A 134 10.12 13.23 -12.80
N ARG A 135 10.23 14.57 -12.72
CA ARG A 135 10.81 15.41 -13.78
C ARG A 135 12.17 15.96 -13.37
N GLU A 136 13.19 15.76 -14.20
CA GLU A 136 14.55 16.29 -13.95
C GLU A 136 14.49 17.81 -13.75
N GLN A 137 15.16 18.28 -12.69
CA GLN A 137 15.30 19.70 -12.37
C GLN A 137 16.60 20.22 -12.97
N ALA A 138 16.50 21.33 -13.70
CA ALA A 138 17.68 22.03 -14.17
C ALA A 138 18.36 22.74 -13.00
N SER A 139 19.69 22.68 -12.97
CA SER A 139 20.48 23.51 -12.07
C SER A 139 20.80 24.85 -12.72
N THR A 140 20.96 25.87 -11.89
CA THR A 140 21.47 27.19 -12.29
C THR A 140 23.01 27.24 -12.17
N SER A 141 23.63 26.24 -11.55
CA SER A 141 25.09 26.13 -11.39
C SER A 141 25.67 25.07 -12.35
N ASP A 142 27.01 24.96 -12.40
CA ASP A 142 27.74 23.94 -13.18
C ASP A 142 27.61 22.51 -12.60
N ALA A 143 26.61 22.29 -11.74
CA ALA A 143 26.30 21.03 -11.10
C ALA A 143 25.04 20.42 -11.72
N ARG A 144 24.95 19.08 -11.74
CA ARG A 144 23.74 18.41 -12.22
C ARG A 144 22.57 18.51 -11.22
N SER A 145 22.85 18.79 -9.95
CA SER A 145 21.83 19.04 -8.93
C SER A 145 21.53 20.53 -8.77
N PRO A 146 20.24 20.90 -8.64
CA PRO A 146 19.83 22.22 -8.20
C PRO A 146 20.20 22.41 -6.71
N GLU A 147 20.24 23.67 -6.28
CA GLU A 147 20.34 23.99 -4.87
C GLU A 147 19.02 23.62 -4.16
N PHE A 148 19.12 22.82 -3.10
CA PHE A 148 17.96 22.28 -2.39
C PHE A 148 17.35 23.30 -1.40
N ASP A 149 17.97 24.47 -1.24
CA ASP A 149 17.45 25.57 -0.41
C ASP A 149 16.31 26.35 -1.09
N LEU A 150 16.19 26.24 -2.41
CA LEU A 150 15.12 26.84 -3.21
C LEU A 150 13.77 26.15 -3.01
N PHE A 151 13.76 24.95 -2.43
CA PHE A 151 12.55 24.16 -2.18
C PHE A 151 12.18 24.23 -0.70
N PRO A 152 11.07 24.92 -0.35
CA PRO A 152 10.55 24.90 1.00
C PRO A 152 10.08 23.50 1.40
N ALA A 153 10.37 23.11 2.64
CA ALA A 153 9.99 21.80 3.17
C ALA A 153 8.46 21.60 3.19
N GLU A 154 7.70 22.68 3.40
CA GLU A 154 6.24 22.68 3.50
C GLU A 154 5.51 22.31 2.19
N LEU A 155 6.16 22.48 1.03
CA LEU A 155 5.54 22.20 -0.26
C LEU A 155 5.68 20.74 -0.69
N LEU A 156 6.51 19.96 0.01
CA LEU A 156 6.78 18.57 -0.31
C LEU A 156 6.01 17.62 0.61
N SER A 157 5.41 16.59 0.01
CA SER A 157 4.79 15.49 0.74
C SER A 157 5.78 14.38 1.07
N SER A 158 6.79 14.17 0.23
CA SER A 158 7.80 13.14 0.47
C SER A 158 9.04 13.37 -0.38
N VAL A 159 10.16 12.82 0.07
CA VAL A 159 11.40 12.81 -0.69
C VAL A 159 11.97 11.40 -0.73
N LEU A 160 12.30 10.95 -1.93
CA LEU A 160 12.82 9.61 -2.20
C LEU A 160 14.24 9.74 -2.74
N ILE A 161 15.21 9.16 -2.04
CA ILE A 161 16.62 9.18 -2.42
C ILE A 161 17.00 7.79 -2.89
N TYR A 162 17.22 7.66 -4.18
CA TYR A 162 17.72 6.45 -4.79
C TYR A 162 19.25 6.46 -4.72
N LYS A 163 19.79 5.65 -3.83
CA LYS A 163 21.25 5.52 -3.64
C LYS A 163 21.86 4.51 -4.63
N THR A 164 21.02 3.72 -5.28
CA THR A 164 21.38 2.78 -6.35
C THR A 164 20.65 3.21 -7.62
N PRO A 165 21.30 3.18 -8.80
CA PRO A 165 20.64 3.50 -10.06
C PRO A 165 19.46 2.56 -10.32
N ASP A 166 18.34 3.13 -10.75
CA ASP A 166 17.11 2.41 -11.08
C ASP A 166 16.65 2.86 -12.47
N ALA A 167 16.56 1.91 -13.42
CA ALA A 167 16.20 2.17 -14.81
C ALA A 167 14.82 2.83 -15.01
N ARG A 168 13.96 2.83 -13.99
CA ARG A 168 12.64 3.47 -14.03
C ARG A 168 12.71 5.00 -13.91
N LEU A 169 13.82 5.54 -13.43
CA LEU A 169 14.01 6.97 -13.22
C LEU A 169 14.66 7.63 -14.44
N VAL A 170 14.12 8.79 -14.81
CA VAL A 170 14.63 9.65 -15.88
C VAL A 170 15.61 10.65 -15.26
N GLY A 171 16.78 10.84 -15.88
CA GLY A 171 17.77 11.83 -15.40
C GLY A 171 18.54 11.38 -14.15
N GLN A 172 19.15 10.19 -14.20
CA GLN A 172 19.86 9.64 -13.04
C GLN A 172 21.20 10.32 -12.77
N GLY A 173 21.47 10.56 -11.49
CA GLY A 173 22.79 10.95 -10.99
C GLY A 173 23.69 9.74 -10.76
N LEU A 174 25.01 9.96 -10.83
CA LEU A 174 26.03 8.93 -10.57
C LEU A 174 26.09 8.55 -9.08
N ALA A 175 25.94 9.53 -8.19
CA ALA A 175 25.99 9.32 -6.75
C ALA A 175 24.65 8.87 -6.18
N SER A 176 23.59 9.59 -6.55
CA SER A 176 22.22 9.30 -6.17
C SER A 176 21.25 10.07 -7.04
N THR A 177 19.97 9.71 -6.95
CA THR A 177 18.88 10.42 -7.59
C THR A 177 17.83 10.78 -6.54
N ILE A 178 17.56 12.07 -6.35
CA ILE A 178 16.67 12.62 -5.32
C ILE A 178 15.35 13.02 -5.98
N ASP A 179 14.27 12.27 -5.77
CA ASP A 179 12.92 12.58 -6.25
C ASP A 179 12.10 13.25 -5.15
N MET A 180 11.75 14.52 -5.37
CA MET A 180 10.93 15.34 -4.50
C MET A 180 9.47 15.28 -4.96
N ARG A 181 8.57 14.88 -4.09
CA ARG A 181 7.13 14.78 -4.36
C ARG A 181 6.43 15.95 -3.70
N THR A 182 5.74 16.76 -4.48
CA THR A 182 4.95 17.87 -3.94
C THR A 182 3.64 17.36 -3.36
N ILE A 183 3.10 18.09 -2.39
CA ILE A 183 1.75 17.83 -1.87
C ILE A 183 0.74 17.91 -3.01
N ARG A 184 -0.07 16.86 -3.17
CA ARG A 184 -1.16 16.81 -4.14
C ARG A 184 -2.49 16.85 -3.39
N PRO A 185 -3.31 17.90 -3.55
CA PRO A 185 -4.58 18.02 -2.82
C PRO A 185 -5.53 16.82 -3.03
N LEU A 186 -5.45 16.18 -4.19
CA LEU A 186 -6.31 15.04 -4.55
C LEU A 186 -5.84 13.70 -3.94
N ASP A 187 -4.56 13.57 -3.56
CA ASP A 187 -4.02 12.33 -2.97
C ASP A 187 -4.48 12.14 -1.52
N HIS A 188 -4.92 13.20 -0.84
CA HIS A 188 -5.33 13.14 0.57
C HIS A 188 -6.77 12.65 0.80
N GLY A 189 -7.51 12.25 -0.26
CA GLY A 189 -8.83 11.59 -0.18
C GLY A 189 -9.96 12.39 0.49
N LYS A 190 -9.64 13.55 1.06
CA LYS A 190 -10.55 14.45 1.76
C LYS A 190 -10.61 15.75 0.98
N ARG A 191 -11.81 16.16 0.58
CA ARG A 191 -12.07 17.53 0.11
C ARG A 191 -11.83 18.48 1.28
N THR A 192 -10.63 19.03 1.40
CA THR A 192 -10.40 20.17 2.29
C THR A 192 -11.00 21.39 1.59
N LEU A 193 -12.28 21.62 1.85
CA LEU A 193 -12.89 22.91 1.55
C LEU A 193 -12.28 23.90 2.52
N THR A 194 -11.28 24.67 2.07
CA THR A 194 -10.90 25.90 2.76
C THR A 194 -12.10 26.82 2.62
N PRO A 195 -12.81 27.18 3.71
CA PRO A 195 -13.87 28.16 3.59
C PRO A 195 -13.20 29.50 3.30
N ALA A 196 -13.05 29.83 2.02
CA ALA A 196 -12.91 31.22 1.63
C ALA A 196 -14.15 31.91 2.15
N ALA A 197 -13.95 32.91 3.02
CA ALA A 197 -15.00 33.67 3.68
C ALA A 197 -16.09 34.06 2.68
N LEU A 198 -17.19 33.32 2.69
CA LEU A 198 -18.39 33.62 1.92
C LEU A 198 -19.55 33.78 2.92
N PRO A 199 -20.31 34.88 2.82
CA PRO A 199 -21.36 35.19 3.78
C PRO A 199 -22.41 34.07 3.79
N LEU A 200 -22.90 33.79 5.00
CA LEU A 200 -23.80 32.71 5.42
C LEU A 200 -25.18 32.64 4.70
N THR A 201 -25.39 33.42 3.65
CA THR A 201 -26.72 33.67 3.05
C THR A 201 -27.06 32.75 1.88
N LEU A 202 -26.12 31.96 1.35
CA LEU A 202 -26.36 31.06 0.19
C LEU A 202 -26.49 29.56 0.54
N LEU A 203 -26.76 29.22 1.81
CA LEU A 203 -26.99 27.84 2.27
C LEU A 203 -28.39 27.27 1.91
N ARG A 204 -28.94 27.66 0.76
CA ARG A 204 -30.25 27.17 0.28
C ARG A 204 -30.29 26.70 -1.17
N CYS A 205 -29.15 26.53 -1.83
CA CYS A 205 -29.11 25.95 -3.17
C CYS A 205 -28.98 24.41 -3.10
N THR A 206 -30.13 23.79 -2.85
CA THR A 206 -30.55 22.43 -3.26
C THR A 206 -29.46 21.48 -3.76
N ALA A 207 -29.10 20.54 -2.89
CA ALA A 207 -28.57 19.25 -3.31
C ALA A 207 -29.63 18.50 -4.14
N THR A 208 -29.46 18.49 -5.46
CA THR A 208 -30.16 17.57 -6.37
C THR A 208 -29.08 16.73 -7.06
N PRO A 209 -29.03 15.40 -6.85
CA PRO A 209 -28.10 14.55 -7.57
C PRO A 209 -28.57 14.41 -9.02
N LEU A 210 -27.84 14.99 -9.96
CA LEU A 210 -27.99 14.74 -11.39
C LEU A 210 -27.41 13.36 -11.74
N THR A 211 -28.18 12.30 -11.53
CA THR A 211 -27.97 11.03 -12.23
C THR A 211 -28.41 11.19 -13.68
N ARG A 212 -27.47 11.19 -14.63
CA ARG A 212 -27.79 10.96 -16.06
C ARG A 212 -27.65 9.47 -16.35
N PRO A 213 -28.73 8.76 -16.73
CA PRO A 213 -28.60 7.53 -17.51
C PRO A 213 -28.48 7.91 -18.99
N ARG A 214 -27.51 7.33 -19.69
CA ARG A 214 -27.59 7.18 -21.15
C ARG A 214 -27.26 5.74 -21.49
N ASP A 215 -28.34 4.97 -21.59
CA ASP A 215 -28.41 3.79 -22.42
C ASP A 215 -28.27 4.15 -23.91
N SER A 216 -27.72 3.18 -24.64
CA SER A 216 -28.03 2.77 -26.01
C SER A 216 -28.16 3.85 -27.11
N ALA A 217 -27.13 3.91 -27.95
CA ALA A 217 -27.30 4.20 -29.38
C ALA A 217 -26.36 3.32 -30.20
N THR A 218 -26.93 2.25 -30.73
CA THR A 218 -26.52 1.54 -31.95
C THR A 218 -26.19 2.54 -33.07
N VAL A 219 -25.01 2.39 -33.69
CA VAL A 219 -24.74 2.99 -35.01
C VAL A 219 -24.09 1.89 -35.86
N LYS A 220 -24.66 1.80 -37.07
CA LYS A 220 -24.33 0.89 -38.18
C LYS A 220 -22.84 0.77 -38.49
#